data_AF-A0A7C4UDJ1-F1
#
_entry.id   AF-A0A7C4UDJ1-F1
#
_cell.length_a   1.000
_cell.length_b   1.000
_cell.length_c   1.000
_cell.angle_alpha   90.00
_cell.angle_beta   90.00
_cell.angle_gamma   90.00
#
_symmetry.space_group_name_H-M   'P 1'
#
loop_
_entity.id
_entity.type
_entity.pdbx_description
1 polymer ?
#
loop_
_entity_poly.entity_id
_entity_poly.type
_entity_poly.pdbx_seq_one_letter_code
_entity_poly.pdbx_strand_id
1 'polypeptide(L)' 'TDPGNMANIEENMNLYVHCAGGYRSVIAASLLKRQGIHNLRNVLGGWNKIKEQEKVEIIKEKSVLN' A
#
# COMPACT_ATOMS: atom_id res chain seq x y z
N THR A 1 -18.52 10.61 4.81
CA THR A 1 -18.35 9.15 4.65
C THR A 1 -16.87 8.86 4.75
N ASP A 2 -16.44 8.08 5.75
CA ASP A 2 -15.02 7.77 5.94
C ASP A 2 -14.54 6.85 4.80
N PRO A 3 -13.56 7.25 3.96
CA PRO A 3 -13.04 6.40 2.90
C PRO A 3 -12.40 5.11 3.42
N GLY A 4 -11.95 5.06 4.68
CA GLY A 4 -11.48 3.81 5.32
C GLY A 4 -12.59 2.78 5.52
N ASN A 5 -13.84 3.24 5.68
CA ASN A 5 -15.02 2.39 5.85
C ASN A 5 -15.65 1.99 4.50
N MET A 6 -15.25 2.63 3.39
CA MET A 6 -15.66 2.25 2.03
C MET A 6 -14.75 1.19 1.40
N ALA A 7 -13.54 1.02 1.94
CA ALA A 7 -12.67 -0.08 1.55
C ALA A 7 -13.08 -1.32 2.35
N ASN A 8 -13.43 -2.42 1.68
CA ASN A 8 -13.66 -3.74 2.29
C ASN A 8 -12.34 -4.32 2.84
N ILE A 9 -11.76 -3.64 3.82
CA ILE A 9 -10.55 -4.05 4.53
C ILE A 9 -11.01 -4.88 5.71
N GLU A 10 -11.04 -6.20 5.53
CA GLU A 10 -11.31 -7.13 6.61
C GLU A 10 -10.07 -7.30 7.50
N GLU A 11 -10.28 -7.57 8.79
CA GLU A 11 -9.19 -7.74 9.77
C GLU A 11 -8.26 -8.94 9.46
N ASN A 12 -8.77 -9.93 8.72
CA ASN A 12 -8.03 -11.12 8.31
C ASN A 12 -7.05 -10.85 7.14
N MET A 13 -7.15 -9.71 6.46
CA MET A 13 -6.34 -9.42 5.27
C MET A 13 -4.92 -9.01 5.68
N ASN A 14 -3.92 -9.44 4.91
CA ASN A 14 -2.56 -8.93 5.06
C ASN A 14 -2.39 -7.68 4.20
N LEU A 15 -2.44 -6.51 4.82
CA LEU A 15 -2.32 -5.25 4.09
C LEU A 15 -0.85 -4.85 3.96
N TYR A 16 -0.44 -4.50 2.74
CA TYR A 16 0.89 -3.97 2.45
C TYR A 16 0.77 -2.59 1.83
N VAL A 17 1.37 -1.59 2.47
CA VAL A 17 1.32 -0.20 2.02
C VAL A 17 2.71 0.20 1.54
N HIS A 18 2.79 0.78 0.34
CA HIS A 18 4.03 1.30 -0.21
C HIS A 18 3.81 2.67 -0.85
N CYS A 19 4.87 3.44 -1.02
CA CYS A 19 4.88 4.63 -1.86
C CYS A 19 6.07 4.55 -2.83
N ALA A 20 6.67 5.67 -3.25
CA ALA A 20 7.86 5.61 -4.10
C ALA A 20 9.14 5.22 -3.33
N GLY A 21 9.34 5.76 -2.12
CA GLY A 21 10.59 5.61 -1.35
C GLY A 21 10.42 5.28 0.14
N GLY A 22 9.18 5.19 0.65
CA GLY A 22 8.85 4.76 2.01
C GLY A 22 8.25 5.84 2.94
N TYR A 23 8.50 7.14 2.72
CA TYR A 23 8.04 8.18 3.66
C TYR A 23 6.51 8.38 3.67
N ARG A 24 5.88 8.52 2.49
CA ARG A 24 4.41 8.71 2.40
C ARG A 24 3.63 7.50 2.88
N SER A 25 4.19 6.30 2.72
CA SER A 25 3.54 5.07 3.18
C SER A 25 3.60 4.94 4.70
N VAL A 26 4.59 5.52 5.37
CA VAL A 26 4.59 5.67 6.84
C VAL A 26 3.47 6.61 7.29
N ILE A 27 3.27 7.75 6.62
CA ILE A 27 2.18 8.69 6.95
C ILE A 27 0.82 8.00 6.78
N ALA A 28 0.61 7.33 5.64
CA ALA A 28 -0.61 6.58 5.38
C ALA A 28 -0.83 5.47 6.43
N ALA A 29 0.23 4.73 6.79
CA ALA A 29 0.16 3.72 7.84
C ALA A 29 -0.25 4.30 9.20
N SER A 30 0.26 5.47 9.58
CA SER A 30 -0.13 6.15 10.82
C SER A 30 -1.60 6.57 10.81
N LEU A 31 -2.11 7.05 9.67
CA LEU A 31 -3.52 7.40 9.51
C LEU A 31 -4.42 6.17 9.61
N LEU A 32 -4.06 5.08 8.93
CA LEU A 32 -4.80 3.81 8.96
C LEU A 32 -4.84 3.22 10.38
N LYS A 33 -3.72 3.25 11.11
CA LYS A 33 -3.67 2.84 12.52
C LYS A 33 -4.58 3.68 13.40
N ARG A 34 -4.68 4.99 13.15
CA ARG A 34 -5.59 5.88 13.88
C ARG A 34 -7.07 5.54 13.62
N GLN A 35 -7.38 4.96 12.46
CA GLN A 35 -8.72 4.49 12.09
C GLN A 35 -9.01 3.05 12.53
N GLY A 36 -8.15 2.44 13.37
CA GLY A 36 -8.36 1.09 13.89
C GLY A 36 -7.89 -0.05 12.98
N ILE A 37 -7.28 0.26 11.83
CA ILE A 37 -6.70 -0.76 10.95
C ILE A 37 -5.30 -1.07 11.46
N HIS A 38 -5.10 -2.27 11.99
CA HIS A 38 -3.83 -2.68 12.62
C HIS A 38 -3.06 -3.76 11.83
N ASN A 39 -3.73 -4.46 10.91
CA ASN A 39 -3.20 -5.55 10.09
C ASN A 39 -2.39 -5.07 8.86
N LEU A 40 -1.64 -3.97 8.98
CA LEU A 40 -0.84 -3.39 7.90
C LEU A 40 0.67 -3.50 8.09
N ARG A 41 1.38 -3.62 6.97
CA ARG A 41 2.83 -3.69 6.86
C ARG A 41 3.31 -2.65 5.87
N ASN A 42 4.26 -1.81 6.28
CA ASN A 42 4.85 -0.81 5.39
C ASN A 42 6.02 -1.42 4.61
N VAL A 43 6.01 -1.30 3.29
CA VAL A 43 7.10 -1.75 2.42
C VAL A 43 8.19 -0.68 2.37
N LEU A 44 9.32 -0.95 3.03
CA LEU A 44 10.47 -0.03 3.09
C LEU A 44 11.13 0.11 1.71
N GLY A 45 11.56 1.34 1.39
CA GLY A 45 12.14 1.67 0.09
C GLY A 45 11.12 1.83 -1.04
N GLY A 46 9.85 1.49 -0.81
CA GLY A 46 8.74 1.70 -1.75
C GLY A 46 8.97 1.05 -3.11
N TRP A 47 8.33 1.63 -4.14
CA TRP A 47 8.43 1.18 -5.52
C TRP A 47 9.88 1.09 -6.03
N ASN A 48 10.76 1.99 -5.55
CA ASN A 48 12.16 1.98 -5.95
C ASN A 48 12.86 0.65 -5.64
N LYS A 49 12.54 0.02 -4.51
CA LYS A 49 13.08 -1.31 -4.16
C LYS A 49 12.27 -2.47 -4.74
N ILE A 50 10.96 -2.28 -4.91
CA ILE A 50 10.08 -3.30 -5.49
C ILE A 50 10.51 -3.60 -6.94
N LYS A 51 10.77 -2.57 -7.74
CA LYS A 51 11.19 -2.73 -9.14
C LYS A 51 12.57 -3.38 -9.31
N GLU A 52 13.39 -3.39 -8.26
CA GLU A 52 14.73 -4.00 -8.25
C GLU A 52 14.67 -5.51 -7.95
N GLN A 53 13.51 -6.03 -7.53
CA GLN A 53 13.37 -7.45 -7.22
C GLN A 53 13.25 -8.27 -8.51
N GLU A 54 14.20 -9.17 -8.74
CA GLU A 54 14.29 -10.01 -9.94
C GLU A 54 13.10 -10.97 -10.11
N LYS A 55 12.42 -11.32 -9.02
CA LYS A 55 11.31 -12.27 -9.00
C LYS A 55 9.93 -11.63 -9.13
N VAL A 56 9.86 -10.30 -9.20
CA VAL A 56 8.59 -9.57 -9.23
C VAL A 56 8.17 -9.35 -10.68
N GLU A 57 7.03 -9.90 -11.06
CA GLU A 57 6.41 -9.61 -12.34
C GLU A 57 5.73 -8.24 -12.30
N ILE A 58 6.22 -7.30 -13.12
CA ILE A 58 5.66 -5.95 -13.21
C ILE A 58 4.72 -5.89 -14.42
N ILE A 59 3.42 -6.01 -14.15
CA ILE A 59 2.37 -5.86 -15.15
C ILE A 59 2.08 -4.35 -15.31
N LYS A 60 2.29 -3.81 -16.50
CA LYS A 60 1.95 -2.42 -16.84
C LYS A 60 0.72 -2.42 -17.74
N GLU A 61 -0.45 -2.20 -17.16
CA GLU A 61 -1.67 -2.03 -17.95
C GLU A 61 -1.74 -0.61 -18.52
N LYS A 62 -1.66 -0.47 -19.84
CA LYS A 62 -1.78 0.81 -20.56
C LYS A 62 -3.23 1.26 -20.76
N SER A 63 -4.20 0.44 -20.37
CA SER A 63 -5.64 0.68 -20.55
C SER A 63 -6.19 1.81 -19.68
N VAL A 64 -5.49 2.19 -18.61
CA VAL A 64 -5.96 3.16 -17.59
C VAL A 64 -5.37 4.57 -17.79
N LEU A 65 -4.70 4.83 -18.92
CA LEU A 65 -4.00 6.08 -19.23
C LEU A 65 -4.74 6.98 -20.24
N ASN A 66 -6.02 6.74 -20.51
CA ASN A 66 -6.86 7.58 -21.37
C ASN A 66 -7.81 8.44 -20.54
#